data_AF-A0A3N7G261-F1
#
_entry.id   AF-A0A3N7G261-F1
#
_cell.length_a   1.000
_cell.length_b   1.000
_cell.length_c   1.000
_cell.angle_alpha   90.00
_cell.angle_beta   90.00
_cell.angle_gamma   90.00
#
_symmetry.space_group_name_H-M   'P 1'
#
loop_
_entity.id
_entity.type
_entity.pdbx_description
1 polymer ?
#
loop_
_entity_poly.entity_id
_entity_poly.type
_entity_poly.pdbx_seq_one_letter_code
_entity_poly.pdbx_strand_id
1 'polypeptide(L)'
;MAANFWTSSHYKQLFDQEEVDVVHPLDKEKGITLEDFKIIKTQMAIYIGILAQQVKVRQRVVATAVAYMRRVYTRVFFFISKCIFGHPTYLAGSFCHWYNLLGCNASKSMSEYDPRLAAPTCLYLASKAEESTIQARVLSFYIKKLYSDDKYRYEIKEILEMEMKILEALNFYLVVFHPYRSLPQFLQDAGINDINMTQLTWGLVNDTYKMDLILVHPPHIIALACIYIASVYREKDSTAWFEELRVDLNVVKNISMEMLYFYESHRLITEERITAAFNKLKP
;
A
#
# COMPACT_ATOMS: atom_id res chain seq x y z
N MET A 1 6.18 -9.77 18.91
CA MET A 1 6.84 -11.00 18.42
C MET A 1 7.74 -10.64 17.25
N ALA A 2 9.05 -10.86 17.35
CA ALA A 2 9.98 -10.71 16.22
C ALA A 2 9.74 -11.87 15.24
N ALA A 3 8.63 -11.80 14.51
CA ALA A 3 8.23 -12.81 13.56
C ALA A 3 9.27 -12.87 12.43
N ASN A 4 9.69 -14.06 12.04
CA ASN A 4 10.46 -14.28 10.83
C ASN A 4 9.58 -13.90 9.63
N PHE A 5 10.10 -13.08 8.71
CA PHE A 5 9.37 -12.66 7.51
C PHE A 5 8.90 -13.88 6.70
N TRP A 6 9.76 -14.87 6.52
CA TRP A 6 9.53 -16.04 5.66
C TRP A 6 8.43 -16.98 6.17
N THR A 7 8.12 -16.94 7.47
CA THR A 7 7.02 -17.73 8.06
C THR A 7 5.78 -16.88 8.31
N SER A 8 5.83 -15.58 8.04
CA SER A 8 4.77 -14.64 8.36
C SER A 8 3.60 -14.73 7.39
N SER A 9 2.43 -14.25 7.83
CA SER A 9 1.28 -14.04 6.94
C SER A 9 1.57 -13.02 5.84
N HIS A 10 2.48 -12.07 6.08
CA HIS A 10 2.86 -11.07 5.08
C HIS A 10 3.50 -11.74 3.87
N TYR A 11 4.49 -12.62 4.09
CA TYR A 11 5.15 -13.32 2.98
C TYR A 11 4.17 -14.18 2.17
N LYS A 12 3.25 -14.87 2.85
CA LYS A 12 2.21 -15.70 2.21
C LYS A 12 1.18 -14.91 1.41
N GLN A 13 1.18 -13.58 1.53
CA GLN A 13 0.20 -12.68 0.92
C GLN A 13 0.84 -11.67 -0.02
N LEU A 14 2.09 -11.91 -0.42
CA LEU A 14 2.65 -11.19 -1.54
C LEU A 14 1.87 -11.56 -2.80
N PHE A 15 1.62 -10.54 -3.62
CA PHE A 15 0.91 -10.66 -4.89
C PHE A 15 1.90 -10.79 -6.03
N ASP A 16 1.45 -11.43 -7.11
CA ASP A 16 2.14 -11.30 -8.39
C ASP A 16 1.84 -9.93 -9.00
N GLN A 17 2.78 -9.38 -9.79
CA GLN A 17 2.65 -8.03 -10.35
C GLN A 17 1.36 -7.85 -11.17
N GLU A 18 0.93 -8.90 -11.87
CA GLU A 18 -0.28 -8.92 -12.70
C GLU A 18 -1.58 -8.80 -11.88
N GLU A 19 -1.55 -9.24 -10.63
CA GLU A 19 -2.72 -9.20 -9.74
C GLU A 19 -2.96 -7.79 -9.16
N VAL A 20 -1.91 -6.97 -9.13
CA VAL A 20 -1.95 -5.63 -8.53
C VAL A 20 -2.58 -4.59 -9.47
N ASP A 21 -2.45 -4.79 -10.77
CA ASP A 21 -2.89 -3.86 -11.82
C ASP A 21 -4.31 -4.14 -12.32
N VAL A 22 -5.19 -4.55 -11.40
CA VAL A 22 -6.59 -4.89 -11.70
C VAL A 22 -7.54 -3.92 -10.99
N VAL A 23 -8.38 -3.25 -11.80
CA VAL A 23 -9.47 -2.40 -11.31
C VAL A 23 -10.73 -3.25 -11.07
N HIS A 24 -11.40 -3.01 -9.95
CA HIS A 24 -12.65 -3.69 -9.60
C HIS A 24 -13.73 -3.46 -10.69
N PRO A 25 -14.53 -4.47 -11.07
CA PRO A 25 -15.55 -4.32 -12.12
C PRO A 25 -16.53 -3.16 -11.88
N LEU A 26 -17.01 -2.99 -10.64
CA LEU A 26 -17.89 -1.86 -10.27
C LEU A 26 -17.24 -0.49 -10.49
N ASP A 27 -15.92 -0.38 -10.29
CA ASP A 27 -15.20 0.87 -10.52
C ASP A 27 -14.98 1.10 -12.03
N LYS A 28 -14.78 0.02 -12.80
CA LYS A 28 -14.72 0.09 -14.28
C LYS A 28 -16.06 0.55 -14.88
N GLU A 29 -17.19 0.10 -14.33
CA GLU A 29 -18.52 0.53 -14.77
C GLU A 29 -18.73 2.04 -14.60
N LYS A 30 -18.10 2.65 -13.59
CA LYS A 30 -18.08 4.10 -13.38
C LYS A 30 -17.07 4.85 -14.26
N GLY A 31 -16.36 4.15 -15.16
CA GLY A 31 -15.36 4.73 -16.04
C GLY A 31 -14.02 5.06 -15.35
N ILE A 32 -13.72 4.40 -14.22
CA ILE A 32 -12.41 4.52 -13.55
C ILE A 32 -11.40 3.68 -14.32
N THR A 33 -10.38 4.35 -14.83
CA THR A 33 -9.26 3.69 -15.53
C THR A 33 -8.21 3.20 -14.52
N LEU A 34 -7.30 2.33 -14.95
CA LEU A 34 -6.18 1.88 -14.11
C LEU A 34 -5.31 3.07 -13.67
N GLU A 35 -5.14 4.06 -14.52
CA GLU A 35 -4.38 5.28 -14.20
C GLU A 35 -5.09 6.11 -13.13
N ASP A 36 -6.40 6.29 -13.22
CA ASP A 36 -7.20 6.96 -12.19
C ASP A 36 -7.07 6.22 -10.84
N PHE A 37 -7.14 4.90 -10.86
CA PHE A 37 -6.98 4.06 -9.68
C PHE A 37 -5.60 4.23 -9.02
N LYS A 38 -4.51 4.23 -9.82
CA LYS A 38 -3.14 4.50 -9.33
C LYS A 38 -3.01 5.91 -8.76
N ILE A 39 -3.63 6.92 -9.39
CA ILE A 39 -3.66 8.30 -8.90
C ILE A 39 -4.37 8.37 -7.55
N ILE A 40 -5.55 7.76 -7.42
CA ILE A 40 -6.31 7.76 -6.16
C ILE A 40 -5.50 7.09 -5.04
N LYS A 41 -4.91 5.92 -5.27
CA LYS A 41 -4.04 5.25 -4.27
C LYS A 41 -2.87 6.14 -3.84
N THR A 42 -2.22 6.79 -4.79
CA THR A 42 -1.10 7.71 -4.52
C THR A 42 -1.54 8.90 -3.67
N GLN A 43 -2.66 9.53 -4.03
CA GLN A 43 -3.21 10.66 -3.28
C GLN A 43 -3.66 10.28 -1.88
N MET A 44 -4.23 9.09 -1.71
CA MET A 44 -4.62 8.59 -0.39
C MET A 44 -3.41 8.26 0.48
N ALA A 45 -2.30 7.77 -0.09
CA ALA A 45 -1.05 7.60 0.65
C ALA A 45 -0.48 8.96 1.14
N ILE A 46 -0.55 10.01 0.31
CA ILE A 46 -0.18 11.38 0.68
C ILE A 46 -1.09 11.90 1.80
N TYR A 47 -2.41 11.68 1.67
CA TYR A 47 -3.40 12.08 2.66
C TYR A 47 -3.14 11.45 4.04
N ILE A 48 -2.83 10.14 4.08
CA ILE A 48 -2.43 9.44 5.31
C ILE A 48 -1.17 10.09 5.91
N GLY A 49 -0.18 10.43 5.08
CA GLY A 49 1.04 11.11 5.51
C GLY A 49 0.78 12.48 6.15
N ILE A 50 -0.07 13.30 5.53
CA ILE A 50 -0.46 14.62 6.05
C ILE A 50 -1.19 14.48 7.39
N LEU A 51 -2.17 13.58 7.47
CA LEU A 51 -2.89 13.30 8.72
C LEU A 51 -1.94 12.83 9.82
N ALA A 52 -1.04 11.90 9.50
CA ALA A 52 -0.06 11.36 10.43
C ALA A 52 0.87 12.43 11.03
N GLN A 53 1.27 13.42 10.23
CA GLN A 53 2.04 14.56 10.73
C GLN A 53 1.25 15.40 11.73
N GLN A 54 -0.05 15.61 11.48
CA GLN A 54 -0.91 16.36 12.41
C GLN A 54 -1.10 15.62 13.74
N VAL A 55 -1.30 14.30 13.69
CA VAL A 55 -1.44 13.47 14.91
C VAL A 55 -0.10 13.08 15.56
N LYS A 56 1.04 13.48 14.96
CA LYS A 56 2.40 13.25 15.45
C LYS A 56 2.75 11.78 15.69
N VAL A 57 2.39 10.90 14.75
CA VAL A 57 2.74 9.47 14.84
C VAL A 57 4.05 9.12 14.15
N ARG A 58 4.66 8.00 14.57
CA ARG A 58 5.91 7.49 14.00
C ARG A 58 5.71 7.01 12.56
N GLN A 59 6.75 7.14 11.73
CA GLN A 59 6.73 6.73 10.31
C GLN A 59 6.28 5.27 10.11
N ARG A 60 6.61 4.37 11.03
CA ARG A 60 6.19 2.96 10.96
C ARG A 60 4.67 2.78 10.97
N VAL A 61 3.96 3.61 11.74
CA VAL A 61 2.48 3.61 11.79
C VAL A 61 1.93 4.04 10.43
N VAL A 62 2.51 5.09 9.84
CA VAL A 62 2.14 5.61 8.52
C VAL A 62 2.32 4.54 7.44
N ALA A 63 3.48 3.89 7.43
CA ALA A 63 3.80 2.82 6.50
C ALA A 63 2.83 1.63 6.61
N THR A 64 2.47 1.25 7.84
CA THR A 64 1.47 0.18 8.10
C THR A 64 0.10 0.59 7.58
N ALA A 65 -0.33 1.82 7.83
CA ALA A 65 -1.61 2.35 7.36
C ALA A 65 -1.71 2.36 5.84
N VAL A 66 -0.65 2.78 5.14
CA VAL A 66 -0.61 2.76 3.67
C VAL A 66 -0.64 1.33 3.15
N ALA A 67 0.07 0.38 3.78
CA ALA A 67 0.02 -1.03 3.40
C ALA A 67 -1.39 -1.63 3.58
N TYR A 68 -2.10 -1.30 4.66
CA TYR A 68 -3.50 -1.71 4.85
C TYR A 68 -4.40 -1.16 3.75
N MET A 69 -4.30 0.14 3.47
CA MET A 69 -5.10 0.79 2.44
C MET A 69 -4.89 0.10 1.08
N ARG A 70 -3.64 -0.16 0.70
CA ARG A 70 -3.33 -0.86 -0.55
C ARG A 70 -3.87 -2.29 -0.58
N ARG A 71 -3.75 -3.05 0.51
CA ARG A 71 -4.29 -4.43 0.59
C ARG A 71 -5.81 -4.48 0.44
N VAL A 72 -6.54 -3.50 0.99
CA VAL A 72 -8.01 -3.44 0.90
C VAL A 72 -8.48 -3.29 -0.55
N TYR A 73 -7.81 -2.44 -1.34
CA TYR A 73 -8.21 -2.15 -2.72
C TYR A 73 -7.60 -3.08 -3.78
N THR A 74 -6.52 -3.78 -3.46
CA THR A 74 -5.77 -4.58 -4.46
C THR A 74 -6.14 -6.07 -4.48
N ARG A 75 -6.86 -6.58 -3.46
CA ARG A 75 -7.12 -8.02 -3.33
C ARG A 75 -8.01 -8.61 -4.44
N VAL A 76 -7.46 -9.06 -5.56
CA VAL A 76 -8.27 -9.72 -6.59
C VAL A 76 -8.50 -11.19 -6.25
N PHE A 77 -9.71 -11.68 -6.55
CA PHE A 77 -10.19 -13.03 -6.30
C PHE A 77 -9.43 -14.07 -7.15
N PHE A 78 -8.58 -14.91 -6.55
CA PHE A 78 -7.84 -15.96 -7.29
C PHE A 78 -8.51 -17.34 -7.35
N PHE A 79 -9.79 -17.50 -6.99
CA PHE A 79 -10.40 -18.85 -7.00
C PHE A 79 -11.04 -19.29 -8.34
N ILE A 80 -11.04 -18.44 -9.37
CA ILE A 80 -11.72 -18.78 -10.64
C ILE A 80 -10.80 -19.55 -11.61
N SER A 81 -9.47 -19.37 -11.60
CA SER A 81 -8.62 -20.01 -12.62
C SER A 81 -8.19 -21.45 -12.28
N LYS A 82 -8.00 -21.81 -11.00
CA LYS A 82 -7.61 -23.19 -10.60
C LYS A 82 -8.78 -24.17 -10.43
N CYS A 83 -10.00 -23.69 -10.15
CA CYS A 83 -11.17 -24.58 -9.99
C CYS A 83 -11.91 -24.87 -11.31
N ILE A 84 -11.81 -24.02 -12.34
CA ILE A 84 -12.49 -24.24 -13.62
C ILE A 84 -11.82 -25.34 -14.47
N PHE A 85 -10.53 -25.62 -14.26
CA PHE A 85 -9.82 -26.67 -15.01
C PHE A 85 -10.03 -28.11 -14.48
N GLY A 86 -11.02 -28.34 -13.62
CA GLY A 86 -11.26 -29.67 -13.02
C GLY A 86 -12.69 -30.20 -13.03
N HIS A 87 -13.71 -29.41 -13.36
CA HIS A 87 -15.11 -29.89 -13.27
C HIS A 87 -16.00 -29.54 -14.48
N PRO A 88 -16.94 -30.44 -14.85
CA PRO A 88 -17.82 -30.26 -16.00
C PRO A 88 -18.75 -29.04 -15.83
N THR A 89 -19.01 -28.38 -16.95
CA THR A 89 -19.63 -27.07 -17.18
C THR A 89 -21.09 -26.86 -16.74
N TYR A 90 -21.65 -27.71 -15.87
CA TYR A 90 -23.10 -27.72 -15.59
C TYR A 90 -23.54 -27.05 -14.27
N LEU A 91 -22.63 -26.44 -13.49
CA LEU A 91 -22.96 -25.83 -12.20
C LEU A 91 -22.54 -24.34 -12.05
N ALA A 92 -22.37 -23.62 -13.17
CA ALA A 92 -21.96 -22.21 -13.13
C ALA A 92 -22.97 -21.28 -12.42
N GLY A 93 -24.28 -21.59 -12.48
CA GLY A 93 -25.33 -20.77 -11.85
C GLY A 93 -25.44 -20.91 -10.32
N SER A 94 -25.12 -22.08 -9.77
CA SER A 94 -25.23 -22.36 -8.33
C SER A 94 -23.96 -22.01 -7.53
N PHE A 95 -22.83 -21.85 -8.22
CA PHE A 95 -21.56 -21.45 -7.61
C PHE A 95 -21.55 -19.96 -7.20
N CYS A 96 -22.15 -19.06 -7.98
CA CYS A 96 -22.27 -17.63 -7.64
C CYS A 96 -23.00 -17.36 -6.31
N HIS A 97 -24.01 -18.16 -5.98
CA HIS A 97 -24.73 -18.00 -4.71
C HIS A 97 -23.90 -18.51 -3.50
N TRP A 98 -23.01 -19.48 -3.73
CA TRP A 98 -22.12 -20.02 -2.70
C TRP A 98 -20.87 -19.15 -2.46
N TYR A 99 -20.42 -18.39 -3.46
CA TYR A 99 -19.28 -17.45 -3.34
C TYR A 99 -19.53 -16.30 -2.36
N ASN A 100 -20.77 -15.80 -2.24
CA ASN A 100 -21.14 -14.83 -1.20
C ASN A 100 -21.31 -15.46 0.19
N LEU A 101 -21.57 -16.78 0.27
CA LEU A 101 -21.74 -17.51 1.53
C LEU A 101 -20.43 -18.00 2.16
N LEU A 102 -19.34 -18.10 1.38
CA LEU A 102 -18.05 -18.63 1.84
C LEU A 102 -17.07 -17.58 2.40
N GLY A 103 -17.49 -16.30 2.54
CA GLY A 103 -16.61 -15.27 3.11
C GLY A 103 -15.33 -15.01 2.31
N CYS A 104 -15.38 -15.23 0.99
CA CYS A 104 -14.23 -15.00 0.10
C CYS A 104 -14.08 -13.48 -0.15
N ASN A 105 -13.18 -12.84 0.59
CA ASN A 105 -12.93 -11.40 0.50
C ASN A 105 -12.28 -10.99 -0.84
N ALA A 106 -13.12 -10.62 -1.81
CA ALA A 106 -12.74 -9.89 -3.01
C ALA A 106 -12.27 -8.46 -2.70
N SER A 107 -11.57 -7.83 -3.65
CA SER A 107 -11.09 -6.45 -3.57
C SER A 107 -12.30 -5.57 -3.37
N LYS A 108 -12.21 -4.65 -2.43
CA LYS A 108 -13.34 -3.76 -2.15
C LYS A 108 -13.30 -2.63 -3.17
N SER A 109 -14.44 -2.37 -3.80
CA SER A 109 -14.57 -1.25 -4.74
C SER A 109 -14.32 0.07 -4.00
N MET A 110 -13.61 0.99 -4.65
CA MET A 110 -13.44 2.36 -4.13
C MET A 110 -14.77 3.11 -3.98
N SER A 111 -15.80 2.65 -4.70
CA SER A 111 -17.16 3.17 -4.57
C SER A 111 -17.89 2.69 -3.32
N GLU A 112 -17.63 1.47 -2.87
CA GLU A 112 -18.24 0.92 -1.65
C GLU A 112 -17.51 1.41 -0.40
N TYR A 113 -16.17 1.46 -0.49
CA TYR A 113 -15.29 1.87 0.60
C TYR A 113 -14.64 3.18 0.17
N ASP A 114 -15.29 4.30 0.51
CA ASP A 114 -14.79 5.63 0.15
C ASP A 114 -13.33 5.79 0.63
N PRO A 115 -12.37 5.99 -0.29
CA PRO A 115 -10.96 6.13 0.05
C PRO A 115 -10.68 7.25 1.06
N ARG A 116 -11.50 8.30 1.08
CA ARG A 116 -11.36 9.44 2.01
C ARG A 116 -11.68 9.07 3.46
N LEU A 117 -12.56 8.09 3.67
CA LEU A 117 -12.87 7.53 4.99
C LEU A 117 -11.96 6.32 5.31
N ALA A 118 -11.66 5.49 4.32
CA ALA A 118 -10.83 4.30 4.51
C ALA A 118 -9.38 4.67 4.89
N ALA A 119 -8.80 5.69 4.28
CA ALA A 119 -7.44 6.17 4.57
C ALA A 119 -7.20 6.55 6.06
N PRO A 120 -7.98 7.46 6.67
CA PRO A 120 -7.82 7.78 8.09
C PRO A 120 -8.15 6.60 8.99
N THR A 121 -9.12 5.77 8.61
CA THR A 121 -9.46 4.57 9.37
C THR A 121 -8.31 3.55 9.37
N CYS A 122 -7.61 3.38 8.24
CA CYS A 122 -6.38 2.59 8.17
C CYS A 122 -5.30 3.14 9.10
N LEU A 123 -5.16 4.47 9.21
CA LEU A 123 -4.23 5.10 10.14
C LEU A 123 -4.59 4.84 11.60
N TYR A 124 -5.89 4.92 11.94
CA TYR A 124 -6.40 4.58 13.26
C TYR A 124 -6.12 3.12 13.62
N LEU A 125 -6.45 2.19 12.71
CA LEU A 125 -6.20 0.76 12.92
C LEU A 125 -4.71 0.44 13.04
N ALA A 126 -3.88 1.01 12.15
CA ALA A 126 -2.43 0.84 12.19
C ALA A 126 -1.81 1.35 13.49
N SER A 127 -2.33 2.46 14.04
CA SER A 127 -1.85 2.95 15.34
C SER A 127 -2.07 1.91 16.44
N LYS A 128 -3.24 1.26 16.47
CA LYS A 128 -3.54 0.20 17.43
C LYS A 128 -2.64 -1.02 17.24
N ALA A 129 -2.41 -1.44 15.99
CA ALA A 129 -1.56 -2.58 15.67
C ALA A 129 -0.07 -2.36 15.99
N GLU A 130 0.41 -1.13 15.85
CA GLU A 130 1.80 -0.73 16.13
C GLU A 130 1.98 -0.15 17.55
N GLU A 131 1.02 -0.42 18.45
CA GLU A 131 1.06 -0.01 19.88
C GLU A 131 1.25 1.51 20.08
N SER A 132 0.65 2.31 19.19
CA SER A 132 0.59 3.77 19.24
C SER A 132 -0.85 4.23 19.52
N THR A 133 -1.01 5.26 20.35
CA THR A 133 -2.36 5.71 20.75
C THR A 133 -2.82 6.91 19.91
N ILE A 134 -3.68 6.69 18.91
CA ILE A 134 -4.47 7.75 18.29
C ILE A 134 -5.89 7.70 18.88
N GLN A 135 -6.42 8.83 19.32
CA GLN A 135 -7.83 8.92 19.72
C GLN A 135 -8.70 9.23 18.49
N ALA A 136 -9.82 8.51 18.32
CA ALA A 136 -10.72 8.71 17.19
C ALA A 136 -11.29 10.14 17.11
N ARG A 137 -11.47 10.80 18.25
CA ARG A 137 -11.90 12.22 18.32
C ARG A 137 -10.88 13.16 17.67
N VAL A 138 -9.60 12.95 17.91
CA VAL A 138 -8.51 13.76 17.35
C VAL A 138 -8.44 13.54 15.84
N LEU A 139 -8.59 12.29 15.39
CA LEU A 139 -8.61 11.97 13.97
C LEU A 139 -9.79 12.63 13.25
N SER A 140 -11.01 12.50 13.78
CA SER A 140 -12.21 13.15 13.21
C SER A 140 -12.05 14.68 13.15
N PHE A 141 -11.42 15.29 14.16
CA PHE A 141 -11.12 16.73 14.13
C PHE A 141 -10.20 17.12 12.96
N TYR A 142 -9.11 16.38 12.73
CA TYR A 142 -8.19 16.69 11.63
C TYR A 142 -8.76 16.39 10.24
N ILE A 143 -9.60 15.36 10.11
CA ILE A 143 -10.34 15.11 8.85
C ILE A 143 -11.19 16.33 8.50
N LYS A 144 -11.99 16.83 9.46
CA LYS A 144 -12.85 18.01 9.29
C LYS A 144 -12.06 19.30 9.03
N LYS A 145 -10.83 19.38 9.54
CA LYS A 145 -9.93 20.52 9.30
C LYS A 145 -9.35 20.51 7.89
N LEU A 146 -9.06 19.33 7.33
CA LEU A 146 -8.47 19.19 6.01
C LEU A 146 -9.50 19.34 4.88
N TYR A 147 -10.74 18.89 5.10
CA TYR A 147 -11.84 19.06 4.15
C TYR A 147 -12.88 20.03 4.70
N SER A 148 -12.98 21.20 4.08
CA SER A 148 -13.98 22.22 4.44
C SER A 148 -15.40 21.87 3.99
N ASP A 149 -15.53 20.96 3.02
CA ASP A 149 -16.81 20.53 2.45
C ASP A 149 -17.57 19.63 3.45
N ASP A 150 -18.81 20.00 3.75
CA ASP A 150 -19.70 19.30 4.68
C ASP A 150 -19.91 17.83 4.30
N LYS A 151 -19.76 17.48 3.03
CA LYS A 151 -19.91 16.11 2.53
C LYS A 151 -18.88 15.11 3.10
N TYR A 152 -17.70 15.58 3.52
CA TYR A 152 -16.62 14.72 4.01
C TYR A 152 -16.42 14.84 5.53
N ARG A 153 -17.45 15.31 6.25
CA ARG A 153 -17.43 15.43 7.71
C ARG A 153 -17.81 14.11 8.37
N TYR A 154 -16.85 13.18 8.40
CA TYR A 154 -17.09 11.89 9.03
C TYR A 154 -17.16 11.97 10.55
N GLU A 155 -18.18 11.33 11.11
CA GLU A 155 -18.37 11.12 12.53
C GLU A 155 -17.53 9.94 13.04
N ILE A 156 -17.33 9.89 14.36
CA ILE A 156 -16.59 8.79 15.00
C ILE A 156 -17.27 7.44 14.72
N LYS A 157 -18.60 7.41 14.65
CA LYS A 157 -19.37 6.20 14.35
C LYS A 157 -18.97 5.60 13.00
N GLU A 158 -18.87 6.42 11.96
CA GLU A 158 -18.51 5.98 10.60
C GLU A 158 -17.07 5.45 10.55
N ILE A 159 -16.15 6.06 11.29
CA ILE A 159 -14.76 5.58 11.42
C ILE A 159 -14.74 4.18 12.06
N LEU A 160 -15.52 3.97 13.13
CA LEU A 160 -15.58 2.67 13.82
C LEU A 160 -16.28 1.59 12.98
N GLU A 161 -17.31 1.95 12.22
CA GLU A 161 -17.95 1.04 11.27
C GLU A 161 -17.00 0.64 10.13
N MET A 162 -16.28 1.63 9.58
CA MET A 162 -15.27 1.37 8.55
C MET A 162 -14.10 0.54 9.09
N GLU A 163 -13.75 0.68 10.37
CA GLU A 163 -12.69 -0.10 10.99
C GLU A 163 -13.00 -1.60 10.93
N MET A 164 -14.22 -1.98 11.32
CA MET A 164 -14.65 -3.37 11.27
C MET A 164 -14.63 -3.92 9.84
N LYS A 165 -15.08 -3.11 8.87
CA LYS A 165 -15.04 -3.45 7.44
C LYS A 165 -13.63 -3.66 6.91
N ILE A 166 -12.66 -2.83 7.34
CA ILE A 166 -11.25 -2.95 6.95
C ILE A 166 -10.61 -4.18 7.61
N LEU A 167 -10.90 -4.45 8.88
CA LEU A 167 -10.41 -5.63 9.59
C LEU A 167 -10.81 -6.92 8.88
N GLU A 168 -12.07 -7.01 8.48
CA GLU A 168 -12.60 -8.12 7.69
C GLU A 168 -11.89 -8.23 6.34
N ALA A 169 -11.79 -7.13 5.58
CA ALA A 169 -11.11 -7.13 4.26
C ALA A 169 -9.62 -7.54 4.35
N LEU A 170 -8.94 -7.21 5.45
CA LEU A 170 -7.57 -7.62 5.72
C LEU A 170 -7.45 -9.08 6.18
N ASN A 171 -8.56 -9.79 6.43
CA ASN A 171 -8.62 -11.09 7.09
C ASN A 171 -7.84 -11.08 8.43
N PHE A 172 -7.89 -9.96 9.16
CA PHE A 172 -7.19 -9.75 10.43
C PHE A 172 -5.65 -9.92 10.37
N TYR A 173 -5.04 -9.90 9.18
CA TYR A 173 -3.58 -9.96 9.03
C TYR A 173 -2.95 -8.59 9.20
N LEU A 174 -2.77 -8.20 10.46
CA LEU A 174 -2.31 -6.87 10.85
C LEU A 174 -0.79 -6.69 10.85
N VAL A 175 -0.01 -7.77 10.95
CA VAL A 175 1.46 -7.64 11.00
C VAL A 175 2.02 -7.31 9.62
N VAL A 176 2.72 -6.17 9.54
CA VAL A 176 3.43 -5.72 8.32
C VAL A 176 4.92 -5.61 8.62
N PHE A 177 5.73 -6.04 7.66
CA PHE A 177 7.18 -5.94 7.70
C PHE A 177 7.61 -4.79 6.80
N HIS A 178 8.52 -3.96 7.26
CA HIS A 178 8.91 -2.75 6.56
C HIS A 178 10.42 -2.72 6.22
N PRO A 179 10.80 -2.13 5.07
CA PRO A 179 12.19 -1.95 4.64
C PRO A 179 13.06 -1.17 5.65
N TYR A 180 12.45 -0.29 6.48
CA TYR A 180 13.18 0.53 7.45
C TYR A 180 14.03 -0.28 8.44
N ARG A 181 13.62 -1.52 8.76
CA ARG A 181 14.29 -2.32 9.79
C ARG A 181 15.68 -2.79 9.33
N SER A 182 15.82 -3.20 8.08
CA SER A 182 17.07 -3.71 7.51
C SER A 182 17.99 -2.61 7.00
N LEU A 183 17.46 -1.40 6.78
CA LEU A 183 18.19 -0.31 6.12
C LEU A 183 19.49 0.10 6.84
N PRO A 184 19.52 0.34 8.16
CA PRO A 184 20.76 0.77 8.84
C PRO A 184 21.86 -0.30 8.79
N GLN A 185 21.46 -1.58 8.86
CA GLN A 185 22.40 -2.70 8.79
C GLN A 185 23.04 -2.80 7.41
N PHE A 186 22.24 -2.69 6.34
CA PHE A 186 22.77 -2.69 4.97
C PHE A 186 23.66 -1.49 4.66
N LEU A 187 23.30 -0.28 5.12
CA LEU A 187 24.13 0.91 4.92
C LEU A 187 25.47 0.81 5.65
N GLN A 188 25.47 0.21 6.86
CA GLN A 188 26.69 -0.04 7.61
C GLN A 188 27.58 -1.10 6.94
N ASP A 189 26.97 -2.19 6.48
CA ASP A 189 27.68 -3.29 5.80
C ASP A 189 28.28 -2.86 4.46
N ALA A 190 27.57 -2.02 3.70
CA ALA A 190 28.07 -1.41 2.46
C ALA A 190 29.18 -0.37 2.68
N GLY A 191 29.42 0.08 3.92
CA GLY A 191 30.36 1.17 4.22
C GLY A 191 29.89 2.54 3.71
N ILE A 192 28.58 2.74 3.48
CA ILE A 192 27.99 4.00 2.98
C ILE A 192 27.00 4.58 4.00
N ASN A 193 27.37 4.55 5.28
CA ASN A 193 26.52 4.97 6.39
C ASN A 193 26.56 6.48 6.69
N ASP A 194 26.95 7.30 5.71
CA ASP A 194 26.91 8.76 5.82
C ASP A 194 25.51 9.26 6.20
N ILE A 195 25.42 10.31 7.02
CA ILE A 195 24.13 10.91 7.44
C ILE A 195 23.28 11.29 6.22
N ASN A 196 23.92 11.92 5.23
CA ASN A 196 23.27 12.33 3.98
C ASN A 196 22.76 11.15 3.16
N MET A 197 23.51 10.04 3.13
CA MET A 197 23.11 8.81 2.43
C MET A 197 21.95 8.13 3.13
N THR A 198 22.02 8.05 4.47
CA THR A 198 20.96 7.48 5.31
C THR A 198 19.65 8.25 5.13
N GLN A 199 19.70 9.59 5.16
CA GLN A 199 18.52 10.43 4.95
C GLN A 199 17.96 10.30 3.53
N LEU A 200 18.82 10.31 2.50
CA LEU A 200 18.41 10.12 1.11
C LEU A 200 17.69 8.77 0.94
N THR A 201 18.32 7.69 1.41
CA THR A 201 17.78 6.34 1.26
C THR A 201 16.49 6.16 2.06
N TRP A 202 16.41 6.75 3.26
CA TRP A 202 15.18 6.77 4.04
C TRP A 202 14.05 7.50 3.31
N GLY A 203 14.36 8.61 2.64
CA GLY A 203 13.43 9.34 1.78
C GLY A 203 12.91 8.49 0.63
N LEU A 204 13.81 7.80 -0.09
CA LEU A 204 13.44 6.87 -1.16
C LEU A 204 12.52 5.75 -0.64
N VAL A 205 12.83 5.18 0.53
CA VAL A 205 11.97 4.17 1.15
C VAL A 205 10.59 4.73 1.46
N ASN A 206 10.46 5.97 1.93
CA ASN A 206 9.15 6.59 2.14
C ASN A 206 8.35 6.71 0.83
N ASP A 207 9.03 7.03 -0.27
CA ASP A 207 8.40 7.15 -1.57
C ASP A 207 7.90 5.80 -2.13
N THR A 208 8.52 4.67 -1.76
CA THR A 208 8.04 3.34 -2.17
C THR A 208 6.60 3.06 -1.71
N TYR A 209 6.13 3.69 -0.62
CA TYR A 209 4.74 3.56 -0.15
C TYR A 209 3.73 4.31 -1.02
N LYS A 210 4.19 5.19 -1.92
CA LYS A 210 3.36 5.76 -2.99
C LYS A 210 3.12 4.79 -4.15
N MET A 211 3.86 3.68 -4.18
CA MET A 211 3.77 2.58 -5.15
C MET A 211 3.24 1.31 -4.48
N ASP A 212 2.98 0.27 -5.27
CA ASP A 212 2.49 -1.03 -4.76
C ASP A 212 3.62 -2.02 -4.40
N LEU A 213 4.87 -1.57 -4.39
CA LEU A 213 6.06 -2.40 -4.14
C LEU A 213 5.96 -3.24 -2.87
N ILE A 214 5.35 -2.71 -1.79
CA ILE A 214 5.18 -3.42 -0.52
C ILE A 214 4.22 -4.62 -0.60
N LEU A 215 3.40 -4.69 -1.64
CA LEU A 215 2.49 -5.81 -1.88
C LEU A 215 3.14 -6.92 -2.70
N VAL A 216 4.13 -6.59 -3.53
CA VAL A 216 4.74 -7.52 -4.50
C VAL A 216 6.07 -8.05 -3.99
N HIS A 217 6.89 -7.19 -3.37
CA HIS A 217 8.27 -7.52 -3.06
C HIS A 217 8.54 -7.66 -1.55
N PRO A 218 9.46 -8.55 -1.16
CA PRO A 218 9.95 -8.60 0.21
C PRO A 218 10.59 -7.27 0.64
N PRO A 219 10.40 -6.84 1.91
CA PRO A 219 10.90 -5.55 2.40
C PRO A 219 12.41 -5.34 2.27
N HIS A 220 13.21 -6.41 2.39
CA HIS A 220 14.67 -6.31 2.26
C HIS A 220 15.10 -6.02 0.83
N ILE A 221 14.42 -6.57 -0.18
CA ILE A 221 14.70 -6.29 -1.60
C ILE A 221 14.36 -4.84 -1.94
N ILE A 222 13.24 -4.32 -1.42
CA ILE A 222 12.87 -2.91 -1.58
C ILE A 222 13.95 -2.00 -0.96
N ALA A 223 14.46 -2.34 0.23
CA ALA A 223 15.54 -1.58 0.86
C ALA A 223 16.82 -1.58 0.00
N LEU A 224 17.19 -2.73 -0.57
CA LEU A 224 18.33 -2.85 -1.48
C LEU A 224 18.15 -2.01 -2.76
N ALA A 225 16.95 -1.99 -3.34
CA ALA A 225 16.64 -1.15 -4.50
C ALA A 225 16.74 0.35 -4.19
N CYS A 226 16.31 0.78 -3.00
CA CYS A 226 16.50 2.16 -2.55
C CYS A 226 17.98 2.50 -2.34
N ILE A 227 18.78 1.59 -1.76
CA ILE A 227 20.23 1.77 -1.62
C ILE A 227 20.88 1.87 -2.99
N TYR A 228 20.51 1.00 -3.94
CA TYR A 228 21.04 1.01 -5.30
C TYR A 228 20.80 2.37 -5.99
N ILE A 229 19.56 2.89 -5.96
CA ILE A 229 19.25 4.22 -6.51
C ILE A 229 20.08 5.30 -5.82
N ALA A 230 20.16 5.28 -4.49
CA ALA A 230 20.93 6.27 -3.74
C ALA A 230 22.43 6.21 -4.06
N SER A 231 23.00 5.01 -4.24
CA SER A 231 24.40 4.79 -4.58
C SER A 231 24.71 5.36 -5.96
N VAL A 232 23.87 5.06 -6.95
CA VAL A 232 24.00 5.60 -8.31
C VAL A 232 23.86 7.12 -8.30
N TYR A 233 22.87 7.67 -7.57
CA TYR A 233 22.64 9.11 -7.48
C TYR A 233 23.80 9.88 -6.81
N ARG A 234 24.55 9.21 -5.92
CA ARG A 234 25.71 9.78 -5.22
C ARG A 234 27.06 9.39 -5.84
N GLU A 235 27.05 8.72 -6.99
CA GLU A 235 28.25 8.22 -7.67
C GLU A 235 29.14 7.36 -6.75
N LYS A 236 28.51 6.56 -5.87
CA LYS A 236 29.18 5.62 -4.97
C LYS A 236 29.22 4.25 -5.64
N ASP A 237 30.42 3.70 -5.80
CA ASP A 237 30.58 2.32 -6.26
C ASP A 237 30.23 1.34 -5.13
N SER A 238 29.12 0.63 -5.31
CA SER A 238 28.63 -0.41 -4.41
C SER A 238 28.53 -1.78 -5.10
N THR A 239 29.12 -1.92 -6.29
CA THR A 239 28.97 -3.11 -7.15
C THR A 239 29.49 -4.38 -6.45
N ALA A 240 30.70 -4.31 -5.89
CA ALA A 240 31.31 -5.43 -5.18
C ALA A 240 30.47 -5.89 -3.98
N TRP A 241 29.96 -4.94 -3.17
CA TRP A 241 29.09 -5.25 -2.04
C TRP A 241 27.80 -5.95 -2.48
N PHE A 242 27.19 -5.49 -3.56
CA PHE A 242 25.98 -6.11 -4.11
C PHE A 242 26.21 -7.55 -4.61
N GLU A 243 27.38 -7.85 -5.17
CA GLU A 243 27.76 -9.21 -5.60
C GLU A 243 27.94 -10.17 -4.41
N GLU A 244 28.42 -9.68 -3.27
CA GLU A 244 28.61 -10.47 -2.05
C GLU A 244 27.29 -10.91 -1.39
N LEU A 245 26.23 -10.10 -1.52
CA LEU A 245 24.92 -10.35 -0.88
C LEU A 245 24.17 -11.58 -1.40
N ARG A 246 24.61 -12.18 -2.52
CA ARG A 246 23.94 -13.32 -3.19
C ARG A 246 22.45 -13.07 -3.48
N VAL A 247 22.10 -11.81 -3.74
CA VAL A 247 20.75 -11.39 -4.15
C VAL A 247 20.72 -11.25 -5.67
N ASP A 248 19.60 -11.57 -6.30
CA ASP A 248 19.42 -11.34 -7.73
C ASP A 248 19.37 -9.84 -8.04
N LEU A 249 20.46 -9.33 -8.61
CA LEU A 249 20.59 -7.93 -9.00
C LEU A 249 19.62 -7.50 -10.09
N ASN A 250 19.09 -8.43 -10.88
CA ASN A 250 18.09 -8.09 -11.89
C ASN A 250 16.78 -7.66 -11.21
N VAL A 251 16.37 -8.34 -10.14
CA VAL A 251 15.18 -7.96 -9.37
C VAL A 251 15.36 -6.57 -8.74
N VAL A 252 16.54 -6.31 -8.16
CA VAL A 252 16.86 -5.00 -7.57
C VAL A 252 16.79 -3.90 -8.63
N LYS A 253 17.41 -4.12 -9.80
CA LYS A 253 17.39 -3.17 -10.92
C LYS A 253 15.99 -2.94 -11.48
N ASN A 254 15.17 -3.99 -11.58
CA ASN A 254 13.78 -3.86 -12.06
C ASN A 254 12.96 -2.98 -11.12
N ILE A 255 13.04 -3.20 -9.80
CA ILE A 255 12.38 -2.35 -8.80
C ILE A 255 12.90 -0.92 -8.88
N SER A 256 14.22 -0.74 -9.02
CA SER A 256 14.79 0.60 -9.17
C SER A 256 14.28 1.32 -10.42
N MET A 257 14.15 0.62 -11.56
CA MET A 257 13.58 1.18 -12.78
C MET A 257 12.08 1.52 -12.61
N GLU A 258 11.30 0.68 -11.94
CA GLU A 258 9.90 0.98 -11.61
C GLU A 258 9.77 2.24 -10.76
N MET A 259 10.65 2.41 -9.76
CA MET A 259 10.68 3.62 -8.94
C MET A 259 11.04 4.87 -9.76
N LEU A 260 12.01 4.78 -10.67
CA LEU A 260 12.38 5.89 -11.54
C LEU A 260 11.24 6.26 -12.50
N TYR A 261 10.58 5.27 -13.09
CA TYR A 261 9.39 5.48 -13.93
C TYR A 261 8.24 6.13 -13.14
N PHE A 262 8.05 5.74 -11.87
CA PHE A 262 7.10 6.42 -11.00
C PHE A 262 7.43 7.90 -10.83
N TYR A 263 8.70 8.27 -10.60
CA TYR A 263 9.06 9.69 -10.47
C TYR A 263 8.80 10.50 -11.75
N GLU A 264 9.08 9.92 -12.93
CA GLU A 264 8.81 10.57 -14.21
C GLU A 264 7.31 10.76 -14.45
N SER A 265 6.52 9.72 -14.23
CA SER A 265 5.06 9.76 -14.42
C SER A 265 4.37 10.66 -13.39
N HIS A 266 4.81 10.63 -12.13
CA HIS A 266 4.23 11.43 -11.06
C HIS A 266 4.40 12.93 -11.30
N ARG A 267 5.50 13.35 -11.92
CA ARG A 267 5.76 14.76 -12.30
C ARG A 267 4.73 15.31 -13.28
N LEU A 268 4.04 14.44 -14.04
CA LEU A 268 3.07 14.81 -15.06
C LEU A 268 1.62 14.86 -14.54
N ILE A 269 1.38 14.48 -13.29
CA ILE A 269 0.02 14.45 -12.72
C ILE A 269 -0.37 15.86 -12.28
N THR A 270 -1.41 16.41 -12.89
CA THR A 270 -1.96 17.72 -12.53
C THR A 270 -3.11 17.62 -11.50
N GLU A 271 -3.40 18.72 -10.80
CA GLU A 271 -4.50 18.77 -9.83
C GLU A 271 -5.88 18.56 -10.49
N GLU A 272 -6.04 19.00 -11.74
CA GLU A 272 -7.28 18.77 -12.49
C GLU A 272 -7.49 17.28 -12.73
N ARG A 273 -6.43 16.54 -13.04
CA ARG A 273 -6.50 15.09 -13.27
C ARG A 273 -6.85 14.34 -11.98
N ILE A 274 -6.27 14.76 -10.85
CA ILE A 274 -6.63 14.23 -9.53
C ILE A 274 -8.11 14.48 -9.24
N THR A 275 -8.57 15.71 -9.45
CA THR A 275 -9.97 16.09 -9.20
C THR A 275 -10.93 15.33 -10.11
N ALA A 276 -10.58 15.15 -11.38
CA ALA A 276 -11.35 14.36 -12.34
C ALA A 276 -11.48 12.90 -11.90
N ALA A 277 -10.39 12.27 -11.45
CA ALA A 277 -10.41 10.90 -10.93
C ALA A 277 -11.34 10.76 -9.72
N PHE A 278 -11.26 11.69 -8.75
CA PHE A 278 -12.15 11.69 -7.59
C PHE A 278 -13.61 12.01 -7.93
N ASN A 279 -13.88 12.80 -8.98
CA ASN A 279 -15.24 13.09 -9.40
C ASN A 279 -15.96 11.84 -9.93
N LYS A 280 -15.25 10.89 -10.54
CA LYS A 280 -15.81 9.60 -11.00
C LYS A 280 -16.27 8.70 -9.84
N LEU A 281 -15.71 8.89 -8.64
CA LEU A 281 -16.11 8.16 -7.44
C LEU A 281 -17.36 8.72 -6.76
N LYS A 282 -17.82 9.92 -7.15
CA LYS A 282 -19.03 10.50 -6.57
C LYS A 282 -20.25 9.62 -6.91
N PRO A 283 -21.15 9.39 -5.95
CA PRO A 283 -22.41 8.69 -6.20
C PRO A 283 -23.29 9.48 -7.18
#